data_AF-A0A6G3Z9L5-F1
#
_entry.id   AF-A0A6G3Z9L5-F1
#
_cell.length_a   1.000
_cell.length_b   1.000
_cell.length_c   1.000
_cell.angle_alpha   90.00
_cell.angle_beta   90.00
_cell.angle_gamma   90.00
#
_symmetry.space_group_name_H-M   'P 1'
#
loop_
_entity.id
_entity.type
_entity.pdbx_description
1 polymer ?
#
loop_
_entity_poly.entity_id
_entity_poly.type
_entity_poly.pdbx_seq_one_letter_code
_entity_poly.pdbx_strand_id
1 'polypeptide(L)'
;LATQLRQYRIHVRSGNPNPYKGDEIDWEQRLPDETGGSLVEAEEKQDAFLKAYRQALRDCLDGVLAEAISTQMTKLQKRQPPKDQAYVQGLHLFHCKGLPMGKLAAQIGLSSQVQVNRLLQLKRLRADVRHLLIPQLQAQVRAEALNYISADRLKLLDQTLAHLLTERVDQMIDDAAREAQIPKGRTANSVFSHQLCQTIHQFIAG
;
A
#
# COMPACT_ATOMS: atom_id res chain seq x y z
N LEU A 1 13.74 5.53 -7.84
CA LEU A 1 13.20 6.82 -7.32
C LEU A 1 14.15 7.59 -6.38
N ALA A 2 14.52 7.08 -5.19
CA ALA A 2 15.34 7.88 -4.24
C ALA A 2 16.76 8.23 -4.75
N THR A 3 17.39 7.33 -5.52
CA THR A 3 18.70 7.58 -6.14
C THR A 3 18.63 8.58 -7.28
N GLN A 4 17.53 8.60 -8.04
CA GLN A 4 17.27 9.55 -9.13
C GLN A 4 17.06 10.97 -8.60
N LEU A 5 16.40 11.11 -7.44
CA LEU A 5 16.23 12.40 -6.75
C LEU A 5 17.54 12.93 -6.14
N ARG A 6 18.48 12.06 -5.80
CA ARG A 6 19.81 12.46 -5.30
C ARG A 6 20.72 12.92 -6.43
N GLN A 7 20.67 12.26 -7.59
CA GLN A 7 21.42 12.66 -8.78
C GLN A 7 20.94 14.02 -9.33
N TYR A 8 19.63 14.27 -9.34
CA TYR A 8 19.06 15.56 -9.73
C TYR A 8 19.52 16.71 -8.81
N ARG A 9 19.55 16.49 -7.48
CA ARG A 9 20.03 17.49 -6.51
C ARG A 9 21.52 17.83 -6.62
N ILE A 10 22.35 16.88 -7.05
CA ILE A 10 23.77 17.11 -7.30
C ILE A 10 23.95 17.85 -8.64
N HIS A 11 23.11 17.53 -9.63
CA HIS A 11 23.13 18.10 -10.98
C HIS A 11 22.77 19.60 -11.02
N VAL A 12 21.79 20.04 -10.22
CA VAL A 12 21.38 21.46 -10.13
C VAL A 12 22.44 22.37 -9.48
N ARG A 13 23.43 21.81 -8.77
CA ARG A 13 24.46 22.59 -8.04
C ARG A 13 25.74 22.87 -8.84
N SER A 14 26.04 22.13 -9.90
CA SER A 14 27.25 22.32 -10.71
C SER A 14 26.85 22.77 -12.10
N GLY A 15 26.68 24.08 -12.30
CA GLY A 15 26.28 24.65 -13.57
C GLY A 15 27.33 24.43 -14.68
N ASN A 16 27.15 23.37 -15.48
CA ASN A 16 27.66 23.28 -16.85
C ASN A 16 26.93 22.17 -17.64
N PRO A 17 26.44 22.39 -18.87
CA PRO A 17 25.69 21.40 -19.61
C PRO A 17 26.58 20.67 -20.63
N ASN A 18 26.59 19.33 -20.59
CA ASN A 18 26.60 18.52 -21.82
C ASN A 18 26.03 17.11 -21.52
N PRO A 19 25.20 16.53 -22.39
CA PRO A 19 24.31 15.43 -22.06
C PRO A 19 24.92 14.07 -22.40
N TYR A 20 24.52 13.04 -21.67
CA TYR A 20 24.64 11.67 -22.15
C TYR A 20 23.25 11.07 -22.35
N LYS A 21 23.02 10.65 -23.60
CA LYS A 21 21.81 10.07 -24.18
C LYS A 21 21.46 8.73 -23.55
N GLY A 22 20.21 8.59 -23.12
CA GLY A 22 19.52 7.34 -22.95
C GLY A 22 18.10 7.54 -23.46
N ASP A 23 17.86 7.06 -24.68
CA ASP A 23 16.57 7.02 -25.41
C ASP A 23 15.47 7.93 -24.87
N GLU A 24 15.50 9.17 -25.34
CA GLU A 24 14.47 10.19 -25.13
C GLU A 24 13.13 9.72 -25.69
N ILE A 25 12.21 9.36 -24.80
CA ILE A 25 10.82 9.74 -25.04
C ILE A 25 10.80 11.25 -24.80
N ASP A 26 10.83 12.02 -25.88
CA ASP A 26 10.73 13.47 -25.86
C ASP A 26 9.33 13.88 -25.40
N TRP A 27 9.21 14.16 -24.11
CA TRP A 27 7.99 14.69 -23.47
C TRP A 27 7.96 16.23 -23.50
N GLU A 28 8.99 16.89 -24.02
CA GLU A 28 9.12 18.36 -24.09
C GLU A 28 8.56 18.93 -25.40
N GLN A 29 8.53 18.16 -26.51
CA GLN A 29 8.14 18.71 -27.81
C GLN A 29 6.64 18.64 -28.17
N ARG A 30 5.72 18.28 -27.26
CA ARG A 30 4.32 18.06 -27.68
C ARG A 30 3.18 18.52 -26.78
N LEU A 31 3.36 19.55 -25.96
CA LEU A 31 2.23 20.16 -25.27
C LEU A 31 2.33 21.68 -25.30
N PRO A 32 1.35 22.41 -25.88
CA PRO A 32 1.21 23.83 -25.66
C PRO A 32 1.07 24.07 -24.16
N ASP A 33 1.98 24.87 -23.63
CA ASP A 33 2.02 25.28 -22.24
C ASP A 33 0.85 26.26 -22.00
N GLU A 34 -0.34 25.74 -21.71
CA GLU A 34 -1.54 26.56 -21.45
C GLU A 34 -1.58 27.14 -20.02
N THR A 35 -0.50 27.06 -19.25
CA THR A 35 -0.48 27.69 -17.92
C THR A 35 0.85 28.37 -17.68
N GLY A 36 0.88 29.68 -17.97
CA GLY A 36 1.88 30.62 -17.47
C GLY A 36 1.78 30.80 -15.94
N GLY A 37 1.92 29.71 -15.19
CA GLY A 37 2.02 29.70 -13.74
C GLY A 37 3.48 29.79 -13.30
N SER A 38 3.73 30.44 -12.16
CA SER A 38 5.06 30.50 -11.57
C SER A 38 5.54 29.09 -11.18
N LEU A 39 6.85 28.83 -11.28
CA LEU A 39 7.49 27.58 -10.80
C LEU A 39 7.05 27.22 -9.37
N VAL A 40 6.85 28.23 -8.53
CA VAL A 40 6.41 28.07 -7.14
C VAL A 40 4.99 27.49 -7.06
N GLU A 41 4.07 27.93 -7.93
CA GLU A 41 2.68 27.45 -7.95
C GLU A 41 2.60 26.00 -8.46
N ALA A 42 3.49 25.61 -9.37
CA ALA A 42 3.59 24.24 -9.85
C ALA A 42 4.10 23.29 -8.76
N GLU A 43 5.11 23.71 -7.99
CA GLU A 43 5.65 22.96 -6.84
C GLU A 43 4.58 22.79 -5.74
N GLU A 44 3.85 23.84 -5.39
CA GLU A 44 2.78 23.80 -4.39
C GLU A 44 1.64 22.84 -4.79
N LYS A 45 1.21 22.87 -6.06
CA LYS A 45 0.19 21.95 -6.59
C LYS A 45 0.66 20.50 -6.55
N GLN A 46 1.93 20.25 -6.86
CA GLN A 46 2.51 18.92 -6.80
C GLN A 46 2.53 18.39 -5.36
N ASP A 47 2.97 19.20 -4.41
CA ASP A 47 3.01 18.81 -2.99
C ASP A 47 1.62 18.57 -2.41
N ALA A 48 0.64 19.39 -2.79
CA ALA A 48 -0.77 19.21 -2.44
C ALA A 48 -1.31 17.87 -2.98
N PHE A 49 -1.09 17.58 -4.26
CA PHE A 49 -1.49 16.30 -4.86
C PHE A 49 -0.81 15.11 -4.17
N LEU A 50 0.49 15.18 -3.88
CA LEU A 50 1.20 14.10 -3.20
C LEU A 50 0.68 13.88 -1.77
N LYS A 51 0.30 14.94 -1.06
CA LYS A 51 -0.33 14.84 0.26
C LYS A 51 -1.69 14.16 0.15
N ALA A 52 -2.52 14.56 -0.81
CA ALA A 52 -3.83 13.97 -1.05
C ALA A 52 -3.71 12.49 -1.46
N TYR A 53 -2.76 12.14 -2.34
CA TYR A 53 -2.45 10.76 -2.71
C TYR A 53 -2.07 9.89 -1.50
N ARG A 54 -1.15 10.38 -0.65
CA ARG A 54 -0.75 9.64 0.56
C ARG A 54 -1.92 9.43 1.52
N GLN A 55 -2.83 10.40 1.59
CA GLN A 55 -4.04 10.29 2.39
C GLN A 55 -4.99 9.24 1.81
N ALA A 56 -5.29 9.32 0.50
CA ALA A 56 -6.10 8.34 -0.22
C ALA A 56 -5.56 6.91 -0.06
N LEU A 57 -4.24 6.71 -0.15
CA LEU A 57 -3.62 5.42 0.07
C LEU A 57 -3.88 4.88 1.49
N ARG A 58 -3.77 5.73 2.51
CA ARG A 58 -4.01 5.32 3.91
C ARG A 58 -5.49 4.98 4.13
N ASP A 59 -6.39 5.86 3.71
CA ASP A 59 -7.83 5.68 3.91
C ASP A 59 -8.36 4.46 3.16
N CYS A 60 -7.93 4.28 1.90
CA CYS A 60 -8.24 3.05 1.15
C CYS A 60 -7.69 1.82 1.86
N LEU A 61 -6.42 1.85 2.29
CA LEU A 61 -5.77 0.71 2.94
C LEU A 61 -6.51 0.32 4.23
N ASP A 62 -6.92 1.30 5.04
CA ASP A 62 -7.69 1.07 6.26
C ASP A 62 -9.03 0.40 5.97
N GLY A 63 -9.78 0.95 5.01
CA GLY A 63 -11.07 0.40 4.61
C GLY A 63 -10.96 -1.05 4.14
N VAL A 64 -10.04 -1.33 3.22
CA VAL A 64 -9.90 -2.69 2.65
C VAL A 64 -9.34 -3.70 3.66
N LEU A 65 -8.49 -3.28 4.59
CA LEU A 65 -8.00 -4.16 5.67
C LEU A 65 -9.15 -4.54 6.60
N ALA A 66 -9.97 -3.56 7.01
CA ALA A 66 -11.13 -3.81 7.85
C ALA A 66 -12.14 -4.72 7.14
N GLU A 67 -12.40 -4.47 5.85
CA GLU A 67 -13.29 -5.29 5.02
C GLU A 67 -12.78 -6.73 4.88
N ALA A 68 -11.48 -6.91 4.60
CA ALA A 68 -10.88 -8.23 4.43
C ALA A 68 -10.92 -9.06 5.74
N ILE A 69 -10.60 -8.43 6.88
CA ILE A 69 -10.66 -9.06 8.20
C ILE A 69 -12.12 -9.42 8.54
N SER A 70 -13.05 -8.47 8.44
CA SER A 70 -14.47 -8.68 8.76
C SER A 70 -15.10 -9.77 7.90
N THR A 71 -14.79 -9.79 6.60
CA THR A 71 -15.23 -10.83 5.67
C THR A 71 -14.74 -12.21 6.11
N GLN A 72 -13.47 -12.32 6.53
CA GLN A 72 -12.91 -13.58 6.98
C GLN A 72 -13.47 -14.01 8.34
N MET A 73 -13.66 -13.08 9.28
CA MET A 73 -14.32 -13.34 10.56
C MET A 73 -15.73 -13.88 10.34
N THR A 74 -16.53 -13.23 9.50
CA THR A 74 -17.90 -13.67 9.18
C THR A 74 -17.93 -15.09 8.62
N LYS A 75 -16.95 -15.46 7.80
CA LYS A 75 -16.81 -16.84 7.27
C LYS A 75 -16.41 -17.84 8.36
N LEU A 76 -15.55 -17.45 9.29
CA LEU A 76 -15.04 -18.31 10.36
C LEU A 76 -16.02 -18.47 11.53
N GLN A 77 -16.86 -17.47 11.78
CA GLN A 77 -17.93 -17.49 12.77
C GLN A 77 -18.99 -18.55 12.43
N LYS A 78 -19.24 -18.78 11.13
CA LYS A 78 -20.18 -19.81 10.63
C LYS A 78 -19.68 -21.25 10.80
N ARG A 79 -18.43 -21.45 11.24
CA ARG A 79 -17.86 -22.80 11.45
C ARG A 79 -18.26 -23.35 12.82
N GLN A 80 -18.19 -24.67 12.98
CA GLN A 80 -18.35 -25.32 14.28
C GLN A 80 -17.04 -26.05 14.66
N PRO A 81 -16.38 -25.65 15.76
CA PRO A 81 -16.64 -24.44 16.56
C PRO A 81 -16.30 -23.14 15.78
N PRO A 82 -16.85 -21.98 16.20
CA PRO A 82 -16.47 -20.68 15.65
C PRO A 82 -14.96 -20.42 15.80
N LYS A 83 -14.34 -19.80 14.79
CA LYS A 83 -12.88 -19.55 14.77
C LYS A 83 -12.50 -18.10 14.48
N ASP A 84 -13.47 -17.20 14.50
CA ASP A 84 -13.31 -15.77 14.27
C ASP A 84 -12.43 -15.11 15.35
N GLN A 85 -12.67 -15.39 16.64
CA GLN A 85 -11.81 -14.87 17.72
C GLN A 85 -10.37 -15.37 17.62
N ALA A 86 -10.19 -16.69 17.40
CA ALA A 86 -8.87 -17.29 17.21
C ALA A 86 -8.12 -16.68 16.01
N TYR A 87 -8.86 -16.28 14.97
CA TYR A 87 -8.29 -15.63 13.79
C TYR A 87 -7.76 -14.22 14.11
N VAL A 88 -8.58 -13.35 14.72
CA VAL A 88 -8.17 -11.98 15.06
C VAL A 88 -7.04 -11.97 16.09
N GLN A 89 -7.18 -12.77 17.15
CA GLN A 89 -6.13 -12.92 18.16
C GLN A 89 -4.85 -13.46 17.52
N GLY A 90 -4.98 -14.41 16.58
CA GLY A 90 -3.84 -14.96 15.88
C GLY A 90 -3.14 -13.94 14.98
N LEU A 91 -3.90 -13.11 14.26
CA LEU A 91 -3.36 -12.00 13.48
C LEU A 91 -2.60 -11.00 14.37
N HIS A 92 -3.17 -10.64 15.52
CA HIS A 92 -2.53 -9.73 16.47
C HIS A 92 -1.21 -10.26 17.00
N LEU A 93 -1.20 -11.49 17.50
CA LEU A 93 -0.01 -12.12 18.04
C LEU A 93 1.08 -12.27 16.97
N PHE A 94 0.70 -12.54 15.72
CA PHE A 94 1.65 -12.68 14.62
C PHE A 94 2.20 -11.34 14.10
N HIS A 95 1.32 -10.35 13.83
CA HIS A 95 1.70 -9.08 13.21
C HIS A 95 2.12 -8.02 14.23
N CYS A 96 1.42 -7.89 15.34
CA CYS A 96 1.71 -6.87 16.35
C CYS A 96 2.74 -7.32 17.39
N LYS A 97 2.73 -8.60 17.79
CA LYS A 97 3.66 -9.13 18.80
C LYS A 97 4.84 -9.91 18.21
N GLY A 98 4.86 -10.11 16.89
CA GLY A 98 5.95 -10.80 16.21
C GLY A 98 6.15 -12.25 16.64
N LEU A 99 5.12 -12.91 17.18
CA LEU A 99 5.24 -14.28 17.69
C LEU A 99 5.31 -15.28 16.52
N PRO A 100 6.21 -16.28 16.59
CA PRO A 100 6.28 -17.32 15.57
C PRO A 100 5.05 -18.24 15.65
N MET A 101 4.61 -18.74 14.49
CA MET A 101 3.40 -19.57 14.36
C MET A 101 3.34 -20.76 15.31
N GLY A 102 4.49 -21.41 15.55
CA GLY A 102 4.58 -22.55 16.49
C GLY A 102 4.24 -22.18 17.93
N LYS A 103 4.60 -20.96 18.38
CA LYS A 103 4.27 -20.49 19.74
C LYS A 103 2.83 -20.01 19.86
N LEU A 104 2.26 -19.48 18.79
CA LEU A 104 0.90 -18.96 18.81
C LEU A 104 -0.17 -20.05 18.81
N ALA A 105 0.10 -21.24 18.25
CA ALA A 105 -0.90 -22.32 18.14
C ALA A 105 -1.63 -22.59 19.47
N ALA A 106 -0.89 -22.81 20.55
CA ALA A 106 -1.45 -23.06 21.87
C ALA A 106 -2.24 -21.86 22.43
N GLN A 107 -1.83 -20.63 22.13
CA GLN A 107 -2.49 -19.41 22.64
C GLN A 107 -3.86 -19.15 21.99
N ILE A 108 -4.11 -19.71 20.80
CA ILE A 108 -5.37 -19.55 20.07
C ILE A 108 -6.14 -20.88 19.95
N GLY A 109 -5.85 -21.86 20.81
CA GLY A 109 -6.59 -23.13 20.89
C GLY A 109 -6.36 -24.07 19.71
N LEU A 110 -5.20 -23.99 19.05
CA LEU A 110 -4.80 -24.88 17.94
C LEU A 110 -3.65 -25.80 18.36
N SER A 111 -3.55 -26.95 17.71
CA SER A 111 -2.56 -27.98 18.06
C SER A 111 -1.26 -27.90 17.26
N SER A 112 -1.22 -27.12 16.16
CA SER A 112 -0.04 -27.07 15.29
C SER A 112 0.10 -25.78 14.50
N GLN A 113 1.34 -25.48 14.09
CA GLN A 113 1.66 -24.42 13.13
C GLN A 113 0.92 -24.58 11.79
N VAL A 114 0.63 -25.81 11.36
CA VAL A 114 -0.13 -26.05 10.12
C VAL A 114 -1.56 -25.53 10.24
N GLN A 115 -2.21 -25.78 11.39
CA GLN A 115 -3.56 -25.26 11.65
C GLN A 115 -3.57 -23.74 11.71
N VAL A 116 -2.55 -23.14 12.32
CA VAL A 116 -2.37 -21.69 12.36
C VAL A 116 -2.26 -21.09 10.95
N ASN A 117 -1.38 -21.63 10.12
CA ASN A 117 -1.20 -21.15 8.74
C ASN A 117 -2.50 -21.25 7.94
N ARG A 118 -3.26 -22.33 8.14
CA ARG A 118 -4.58 -22.53 7.52
C ARG A 118 -5.65 -21.59 8.07
N LEU A 119 -5.56 -21.18 9.33
CA LEU A 119 -6.49 -20.23 9.94
C LEU A 119 -6.21 -18.81 9.45
N LEU A 120 -4.97 -18.35 9.57
CA LEU A 120 -4.59 -16.97 9.25
C LEU A 120 -4.56 -16.70 7.74
N GLN A 121 -4.24 -17.71 6.92
CA GLN A 121 -4.19 -17.63 5.46
C GLN A 121 -3.52 -16.34 4.94
N LEU A 122 -2.38 -15.95 5.52
CA LEU A 122 -1.78 -14.62 5.28
C LEU A 122 -1.52 -14.29 3.80
N LYS A 123 -1.17 -15.31 2.99
CA LYS A 123 -1.05 -15.14 1.54
C LYS A 123 -2.37 -14.74 0.89
N ARG A 124 -3.47 -15.36 1.32
CA ARG A 124 -4.82 -15.04 0.85
C ARG A 124 -5.26 -13.67 1.34
N LEU A 125 -5.04 -13.35 2.62
CA LEU A 125 -5.34 -12.02 3.16
C LEU A 125 -4.67 -10.92 2.34
N ARG A 126 -3.38 -11.05 2.04
CA ARG A 126 -2.65 -10.10 1.19
C ARG A 126 -3.22 -10.01 -0.23
N ALA A 127 -3.59 -11.14 -0.83
CA ALA A 127 -4.19 -11.16 -2.15
C ALA A 127 -5.57 -10.46 -2.17
N ASP A 128 -6.41 -10.74 -1.17
CA ASP A 128 -7.73 -10.14 -1.03
C ASP A 128 -7.59 -8.61 -0.84
N VAL A 129 -6.68 -8.16 0.04
CA VAL A 129 -6.40 -6.72 0.22
C VAL A 129 -5.88 -6.07 -1.06
N ARG A 130 -4.95 -6.71 -1.79
CA ARG A 130 -4.46 -6.21 -3.07
C ARG A 130 -5.61 -6.03 -4.07
N HIS A 131 -6.48 -7.03 -4.20
CA HIS A 131 -7.60 -7.00 -5.14
C HIS A 131 -8.62 -5.91 -4.82
N LEU A 132 -8.87 -5.63 -3.54
CA LEU A 132 -9.75 -4.55 -3.12
C LEU A 132 -9.09 -3.17 -3.24
N LEU A 133 -7.81 -3.07 -2.89
CA LEU A 133 -7.09 -1.80 -2.78
C LEU A 133 -6.87 -1.13 -4.14
N ILE A 134 -6.41 -1.88 -5.14
CA ILE A 134 -6.06 -1.31 -6.45
C ILE A 134 -7.23 -0.53 -7.08
N PRO A 135 -8.44 -1.11 -7.26
CA PRO A 135 -9.54 -0.38 -7.89
C PRO A 135 -10.03 0.79 -7.04
N GLN A 136 -10.07 0.66 -5.70
CA GLN A 136 -10.50 1.76 -4.82
C GLN A 136 -9.52 2.93 -4.87
N LEU A 137 -8.21 2.64 -4.79
CA LEU A 137 -7.16 3.65 -4.86
C LEU A 137 -7.14 4.33 -6.23
N GLN A 138 -7.27 3.58 -7.32
CA GLN A 138 -7.35 4.16 -8.66
C GLN A 138 -8.52 5.14 -8.78
N ALA A 139 -9.71 4.75 -8.32
CA ALA A 139 -10.88 5.61 -8.35
C ALA A 139 -10.67 6.89 -7.54
N GLN A 140 -10.14 6.78 -6.31
CA GLN A 140 -9.93 7.94 -5.44
C GLN A 140 -8.85 8.88 -5.96
N VAL A 141 -7.72 8.35 -6.44
CA VAL A 141 -6.63 9.17 -6.99
C VAL A 141 -7.04 9.83 -8.30
N ARG A 142 -7.85 9.16 -9.12
CA ARG A 142 -8.41 9.76 -10.34
C ARG A 142 -9.35 10.93 -10.02
N ALA A 143 -10.22 10.76 -9.02
CA ALA A 143 -11.10 11.84 -8.55
C ALA A 143 -10.28 13.02 -8.03
N GLU A 144 -9.21 12.76 -7.28
CA GLU A 144 -8.31 13.79 -6.75
C GLU A 144 -7.52 14.49 -7.87
N ALA A 145 -7.06 13.75 -8.88
CA ALA A 145 -6.27 14.30 -9.99
C ALA A 145 -7.04 15.35 -10.81
N LEU A 146 -8.37 15.25 -10.90
CA LEU A 146 -9.22 16.22 -11.58
C LEU A 146 -9.19 17.62 -10.94
N ASN A 147 -8.73 17.75 -9.69
CA ASN A 147 -8.51 19.04 -9.05
C ASN A 147 -7.28 19.78 -9.59
N TYR A 148 -6.36 19.07 -10.28
CA TYR A 148 -5.07 19.61 -10.70
C TYR A 148 -4.87 19.59 -12.22
N ILE A 149 -5.55 18.69 -12.94
CA ILE A 149 -5.44 18.54 -14.40
C ILE A 149 -6.81 18.38 -15.05
N SER A 150 -6.90 18.72 -16.34
CA SER A 150 -8.12 18.54 -17.13
C SER A 150 -8.46 17.05 -17.33
N ALA A 151 -9.75 16.77 -17.56
CA ALA A 151 -10.24 15.41 -17.78
C ALA A 151 -9.59 14.74 -19.02
N ASP A 152 -9.36 15.50 -20.08
CA ASP A 152 -8.69 14.98 -21.29
C ASP A 152 -7.23 14.62 -21.03
N ARG A 153 -6.51 15.45 -20.26
CA ARG A 153 -5.12 15.17 -19.86
C ARG A 153 -5.07 13.95 -18.94
N LEU A 154 -6.03 13.80 -18.03
CA LEU A 154 -6.11 12.64 -17.15
C LEU A 154 -6.39 11.36 -17.95
N LYS A 155 -7.26 11.41 -18.97
CA LYS A 155 -7.56 10.27 -19.84
C LYS A 155 -6.32 9.75 -20.57
N LEU A 156 -5.41 10.63 -20.96
CA LEU A 156 -4.13 10.26 -21.58
C LEU A 156 -3.17 9.58 -20.59
N LEU A 157 -3.23 9.96 -19.31
CA LEU A 157 -2.36 9.45 -18.25
C LEU A 157 -2.95 8.23 -17.50
N ASP A 158 -4.22 7.89 -17.74
CA ASP A 158 -5.00 6.95 -16.92
C ASP A 158 -4.34 5.56 -16.84
N GLN A 159 -3.85 5.05 -17.98
CA GLN A 159 -3.14 3.76 -18.03
C GLN A 159 -1.81 3.80 -17.25
N THR A 160 -1.05 4.88 -17.39
CA THR A 160 0.21 5.08 -16.66
C THR A 160 -0.04 5.18 -15.16
N LEU A 161 -1.06 5.95 -14.77
CA LEU A 161 -1.46 6.08 -13.36
C LEU A 161 -1.88 4.72 -12.80
N ALA A 162 -2.73 3.98 -13.51
CA ALA A 162 -3.16 2.65 -13.11
C ALA A 162 -1.99 1.68 -12.91
N HIS A 163 -1.01 1.71 -13.82
CA HIS A 163 0.21 0.91 -13.75
C HIS A 163 1.06 1.26 -12.53
N LEU A 164 1.38 2.55 -12.34
CA LEU A 164 2.20 3.02 -11.21
C LEU A 164 1.56 2.72 -9.85
N LEU A 165 0.24 2.89 -9.74
CA LEU A 165 -0.49 2.55 -8.53
C LEU A 165 -0.45 1.05 -8.25
N THR A 166 -0.60 0.23 -9.29
CA THR A 166 -0.51 -1.23 -9.17
C THR A 166 0.87 -1.65 -8.70
N GLU A 167 1.93 -1.15 -9.34
CA GLU A 167 3.32 -1.46 -8.96
C GLU A 167 3.59 -1.05 -7.51
N ARG A 168 3.10 0.13 -7.10
CA ARG A 168 3.27 0.61 -5.73
C ARG A 168 2.57 -0.27 -4.71
N VAL A 169 1.35 -0.72 -5.01
CA VAL A 169 0.61 -1.66 -4.15
C VAL A 169 1.33 -3.01 -4.10
N ASP A 170 1.82 -3.51 -5.23
CA ASP A 170 2.54 -4.78 -5.32
C ASP A 170 3.81 -4.77 -4.47
N GLN A 171 4.61 -3.70 -4.57
CA GLN A 171 5.79 -3.51 -3.72
C GLN A 171 5.42 -3.52 -2.23
N MET A 172 4.35 -2.81 -1.85
CA MET A 172 3.90 -2.75 -0.45
C MET A 172 3.47 -4.13 0.07
N ILE A 173 2.79 -4.93 -0.75
CA ILE A 173 2.36 -6.29 -0.41
C ILE A 173 3.56 -7.24 -0.31
N ASP A 174 4.54 -7.09 -1.21
CA ASP A 174 5.77 -7.88 -1.20
C ASP A 174 6.66 -7.56 -0.01
N ASP A 175 6.75 -6.29 0.39
CA ASP A 175 7.44 -5.87 1.62
C ASP A 175 6.86 -6.58 2.84
N ALA A 176 5.54 -6.59 2.98
CA ALA A 176 4.86 -7.31 4.05
C ALA A 176 5.05 -8.83 3.94
N ALA A 177 5.14 -9.37 2.73
CA ALA A 177 5.41 -10.78 2.50
C ALA A 177 6.80 -11.21 2.98
N ARG A 178 7.82 -10.41 2.65
CA ARG A 178 9.19 -10.62 3.13
C ARG A 178 9.29 -10.48 4.63
N GLU A 179 8.67 -9.45 5.21
CA GLU A 179 8.65 -9.24 6.65
C GLU A 179 8.03 -10.44 7.39
N ALA A 180 6.92 -10.98 6.88
CA ALA A 180 6.24 -12.14 7.42
C ALA A 180 7.05 -13.45 7.36
N GLN A 181 8.18 -13.49 6.64
CA GLN A 181 9.08 -14.64 6.59
C GLN A 181 10.22 -14.57 7.63
N ILE A 182 10.44 -13.41 8.26
CA ILE A 182 11.51 -13.22 9.25
C ILE A 182 11.21 -14.06 10.51
N PRO A 183 12.07 -15.02 10.93
CA PRO A 183 11.74 -15.98 11.99
C PRO A 183 11.76 -15.44 13.43
N LYS A 184 12.54 -14.39 13.72
CA LYS A 184 12.73 -13.81 15.06
C LYS A 184 12.78 -12.28 14.98
N GLY A 185 12.22 -11.60 15.98
CA GLY A 185 12.29 -10.14 16.10
C GLY A 185 11.52 -9.40 15.01
N ARG A 186 10.44 -10.00 14.49
CA ARG A 186 9.60 -9.33 13.49
C ARG A 186 8.90 -8.14 14.15
N THR A 187 9.19 -6.95 13.66
CA THR A 187 8.48 -5.72 14.01
C THR A 187 7.75 -5.21 12.78
N ALA A 188 6.52 -4.71 12.98
CA ALA A 188 5.62 -4.18 11.94
C ALA A 188 6.20 -2.92 11.27
N ASN A 189 7.24 -3.10 10.46
CA ASN A 189 8.01 -2.01 9.86
C ASN A 189 7.49 -1.62 8.48
N SER A 190 6.91 -2.57 7.74
CA SER A 190 6.23 -2.26 6.47
C SER A 190 4.96 -1.46 6.74
N VAL A 191 4.64 -0.53 5.83
CA VAL A 191 3.41 0.28 5.89
C VAL A 191 2.18 -0.60 6.05
N PHE A 192 2.12 -1.69 5.27
CA PHE A 192 1.03 -2.67 5.36
C PHE A 192 0.95 -3.35 6.73
N SER A 193 2.07 -3.83 7.28
CA SER A 193 2.05 -4.56 8.56
C SER A 193 1.71 -3.63 9.73
N HIS A 194 2.20 -2.39 9.69
CA HIS A 194 1.85 -1.37 10.65
C HIS A 194 0.35 -1.05 10.60
N GLN A 195 -0.19 -0.79 9.40
CA GLN A 195 -1.60 -0.48 9.23
C GLN A 195 -2.49 -1.65 9.63
N LEU A 196 -2.15 -2.86 9.18
CA LEU A 196 -2.84 -4.10 9.57
C LEU A 196 -2.88 -4.26 11.10
N CYS A 197 -1.78 -4.00 11.80
CA CYS A 197 -1.76 -4.07 13.26
C CYS A 197 -2.71 -3.05 13.91
N GLN A 198 -2.75 -1.81 13.41
CA GLN A 198 -3.69 -0.79 13.88
C GLN A 198 -5.15 -1.20 13.64
N THR A 199 -5.46 -1.69 12.43
CA THR A 199 -6.80 -2.16 12.08
C THR A 199 -7.23 -3.34 12.96
N ILE A 200 -6.35 -4.31 13.21
CA ILE A 200 -6.62 -5.48 14.06
C ILE A 200 -7.09 -5.07 15.47
N HIS A 201 -6.53 -4.01 16.05
CA HIS A 201 -6.93 -3.55 17.39
C HIS A 201 -8.43 -3.19 17.48
N GLN A 202 -9.03 -2.73 16.38
CA GLN A 202 -10.46 -2.42 16.33
C GLN A 202 -11.34 -3.66 16.56
N PHE A 203 -10.82 -4.86 16.27
CA PHE A 203 -11.53 -6.15 16.39
C PHE A 203 -11.21 -6.91 17.69
N ILE A 204 -10.28 -6.43 18.53
CA ILE A 204 -9.93 -7.04 19.82
C ILE A 204 -10.56 -6.26 20.98
N ALA A 205 -10.75 -4.95 20.81
CA ALA A 205 -11.28 -4.07 21.85
C ALA A 205 -12.81 -4.04 21.92
N GLY A 206 -13.52 -4.82 21.07
CA GLY A 206 -14.97 -4.98 21.08
C GLY A 206 -15.36 -6.38 21.52
#